data_AF-A0A920SQ84-F1
#
_entry.id   AF-A0A920SQ84-F1
#
_cell.length_a   1.000
_cell.length_b   1.000
_cell.length_c   1.000
_cell.angle_alpha   90.00
_cell.angle_beta   90.00
_cell.angle_gamma   90.00
#
_symmetry.space_group_name_H-M   'P 1'
#
loop_
_entity.id
_entity.type
_entity.pdbx_description
1 polymer ?
#
loop_
_entity_poly.entity_id
_entity_poly.type
_entity_poly.pdbx_seq_one_letter_code
_entity_poly.pdbx_strand_id
1 'polypeptide(L)'
;MLDTSMMLMASLVTRHLTTGWEPNPAGNSAWSGSPSSGAFKTSDGIIMIAANTELQFESLCKAWIEGTSDAIKRWASPASARRTQKACATRLPHKFTPRDGTRVGRDSGKHGVPAARVRTCQKRFRRTSSDIGAMAGDAGARNRKPAMFRPLVSRPMANLRGLAAHPHGWGRIPRGLGSMGLTDEQIGALGTRGLCSPPGAQMC
;
A
#
# COMPACT_ATOMS: atom_id res chain seq x y z
N MET A 1 -10.49 -9.20 15.22
CA MET A 1 -9.32 -9.48 14.36
C MET A 1 -9.70 -10.40 13.22
N LEU A 2 -10.26 -11.58 13.48
CA LEU A 2 -10.69 -12.52 12.45
C LEU A 2 -11.69 -11.91 11.46
N ASP A 3 -12.77 -11.31 11.93
CA ASP A 3 -13.80 -10.72 11.05
C ASP A 3 -13.20 -9.65 10.14
N THR A 4 -12.27 -8.85 10.67
CA THR A 4 -11.53 -7.84 9.89
C THR A 4 -10.69 -8.48 8.79
N SER A 5 -9.99 -9.56 9.11
CA SER A 5 -9.22 -10.33 8.13
C SER A 5 -10.12 -10.93 7.06
N MET A 6 -11.26 -11.52 7.44
CA MET A 6 -12.25 -12.06 6.50
C MET A 6 -12.83 -10.98 5.58
N MET A 7 -13.09 -9.78 6.11
CA MET A 7 -13.55 -8.63 5.32
C MET A 7 -12.52 -8.16 4.29
N LEU A 8 -11.24 -8.13 4.64
CA LEU A 8 -10.17 -7.83 3.67
C LEU A 8 -10.04 -8.91 2.59
N MET A 9 -10.50 -10.13 2.88
CA MET A 9 -10.53 -11.26 1.96
C MET A 9 -11.91 -11.48 1.31
N ALA A 10 -12.83 -10.50 1.37
CA ALA A 10 -14.22 -10.69 0.96
C ALA A 10 -14.37 -11.40 -0.39
N SER A 11 -13.60 -11.00 -1.40
CA SER A 11 -13.64 -11.65 -2.73
C SER A 11 -13.19 -13.12 -2.74
N LEU A 12 -12.21 -13.51 -1.91
CA LEU A 12 -11.76 -14.91 -1.77
C LEU A 12 -12.85 -15.74 -1.09
N VAL A 13 -13.42 -15.21 0.00
CA VAL A 13 -14.46 -15.86 0.78
C VAL A 13 -15.73 -16.05 -0.05
N THR A 14 -16.17 -15.01 -0.77
CA THR A 14 -17.32 -15.11 -1.68
C THR A 14 -17.09 -16.17 -2.76
N ARG A 15 -15.89 -16.25 -3.35
CA ARG A 15 -15.59 -17.27 -4.37
C ARG A 15 -15.62 -18.68 -3.79
N HIS A 16 -15.05 -18.87 -2.60
CA HIS A 16 -15.11 -20.16 -1.90
C HIS A 16 -16.55 -20.60 -1.65
N LEU A 17 -17.38 -19.73 -1.06
CA LEU A 17 -18.78 -20.04 -0.73
C LEU A 17 -19.65 -20.29 -1.97
N THR A 18 -19.35 -19.63 -3.09
CA THR A 18 -20.16 -19.77 -4.33
C THR A 18 -19.74 -20.96 -5.21
N THR A 19 -18.47 -21.39 -5.14
CA THR A 19 -17.93 -22.38 -6.08
C THR A 19 -17.32 -23.62 -5.41
N GLY A 20 -17.21 -23.64 -4.08
CA GLY A 20 -16.48 -24.67 -3.34
C GLY A 20 -14.96 -24.62 -3.51
N TRP A 21 -14.44 -23.64 -4.27
CA TRP A 21 -13.02 -23.52 -4.54
C TRP A 21 -12.22 -23.15 -3.28
N GLU A 22 -11.13 -23.86 -3.00
CA GLU A 22 -10.24 -23.58 -1.87
C GLU A 22 -9.09 -22.62 -2.26
N PRO A 23 -8.85 -21.55 -1.48
CA PRO A 23 -7.78 -20.61 -1.76
C PRO A 23 -6.40 -21.19 -1.46
N ASN A 24 -5.52 -21.11 -2.47
CA ASN A 24 -4.12 -21.47 -2.37
C ASN A 24 -3.20 -20.25 -2.59
N PRO A 25 -2.02 -20.18 -1.96
CA PRO A 25 -1.04 -19.12 -2.20
C PRO A 25 -0.63 -19.04 -3.68
N ALA A 26 -0.96 -17.95 -4.37
CA ALA A 26 -0.67 -17.73 -5.79
C ALA A 26 0.57 -16.82 -6.03
N GLY A 27 1.29 -16.45 -4.97
CA GLY A 27 2.40 -15.50 -5.04
C GLY A 27 1.94 -14.11 -5.54
N ASN A 28 2.70 -13.54 -6.48
CA ASN A 28 2.42 -12.21 -7.04
C ASN A 28 1.62 -12.26 -8.36
N SER A 29 0.95 -13.37 -8.65
CA SER A 29 0.01 -13.46 -9.77
C SER A 29 -1.27 -12.68 -9.44
N ALA A 30 -1.90 -12.09 -10.47
CA ALA A 30 -3.15 -11.38 -10.26
C ALA A 30 -4.27 -12.32 -9.80
N TRP A 31 -5.04 -11.85 -8.82
CA TRP A 31 -6.22 -12.55 -8.31
C TRP A 31 -7.26 -12.86 -9.40
N SER A 32 -7.37 -11.98 -10.40
CA SER A 32 -8.22 -12.17 -11.58
C SER A 32 -7.87 -13.42 -12.39
N GLY A 33 -6.70 -14.01 -12.18
CA GLY A 33 -6.15 -15.08 -13.01
C GLY A 33 -5.69 -14.58 -14.38
N SER A 34 -5.63 -13.26 -14.59
CA SER A 34 -5.11 -12.67 -15.82
C SER A 34 -3.61 -12.96 -15.94
N PRO A 35 -3.15 -13.66 -17.00
CA PRO A 35 -1.75 -14.01 -17.16
C PRO A 35 -0.87 -12.78 -17.49
N SER A 36 -1.47 -11.67 -17.94
CA SER A 36 -0.80 -10.40 -18.22
C SER A 36 -0.73 -9.46 -17.02
N SER A 37 -1.21 -9.88 -15.85
CA SER A 37 -1.21 -9.09 -14.63
C SER A 37 -0.44 -9.77 -13.51
N GLY A 38 0.31 -8.98 -12.74
CA GLY A 38 1.14 -9.46 -11.64
C GLY A 38 2.47 -8.72 -11.54
N ALA A 39 3.40 -9.32 -10.81
CA ALA A 39 4.76 -8.81 -10.66
C ALA A 39 5.70 -9.33 -11.75
N PHE A 40 6.47 -8.42 -12.36
CA PHE A 40 7.50 -8.72 -13.33
C PHE A 40 8.85 -8.14 -12.91
N LYS A 41 9.94 -8.85 -13.25
CA LYS A 41 11.30 -8.36 -13.02
C LYS A 41 11.67 -7.28 -14.05
N THR A 42 12.39 -6.27 -13.59
CA THR A 42 13.01 -5.21 -14.37
C THR A 42 14.49 -5.11 -14.01
N SER A 43 15.28 -4.35 -14.75
CA SER A 43 16.73 -4.24 -14.52
C SER A 43 17.07 -3.64 -13.14
N ASP A 44 16.14 -2.88 -12.57
CA ASP A 44 16.29 -2.13 -11.32
C ASP A 44 15.28 -2.52 -10.22
N GLY A 45 14.60 -3.67 -10.38
CA GLY A 45 13.69 -4.21 -9.37
C GLY A 45 12.47 -4.94 -9.92
N ILE A 46 11.30 -4.60 -9.38
CA ILE A 46 10.02 -5.24 -9.71
C ILE A 46 9.03 -4.17 -10.17
N ILE A 47 8.24 -4.50 -11.20
CA ILE A 47 7.09 -3.73 -11.63
C ILE A 47 5.81 -4.55 -11.51
N MET A 48 4.75 -3.94 -11.01
CA MET A 48 3.40 -4.48 -11.00
C MET A 48 2.66 -3.98 -12.24
N ILE A 49 2.09 -4.89 -13.02
CA ILE A 49 1.22 -4.59 -14.16
C ILE A 49 -0.20 -5.09 -13.85
N ALA A 50 -1.22 -4.29 -14.17
CA ALA A 50 -2.61 -4.68 -14.06
C ALA A 50 -3.32 -4.49 -15.41
N ALA A 51 -3.13 -5.44 -16.30
CA ALA A 51 -3.88 -5.59 -17.55
C ALA A 51 -4.93 -6.71 -17.38
N ASN A 52 -6.03 -6.37 -16.71
CA ASN A 52 -7.09 -7.33 -16.34
C ASN A 52 -8.22 -7.41 -17.36
N THR A 53 -8.34 -6.42 -18.25
CA THR A 53 -9.32 -6.40 -19.33
C THR A 53 -8.68 -6.74 -20.67
N GLU A 54 -9.49 -7.17 -21.62
CA GLU A 54 -9.07 -7.41 -23.00
C GLU A 54 -8.42 -6.18 -23.62
N LEU A 55 -9.07 -5.01 -23.51
CA LEU A 55 -8.53 -3.75 -24.03
C LEU A 55 -7.17 -3.38 -23.42
N GLN A 56 -6.99 -3.59 -22.11
CA GLN A 56 -5.70 -3.36 -21.45
C GLN A 56 -4.65 -4.36 -21.91
N PHE A 57 -5.02 -5.61 -22.11
CA PHE A 57 -4.10 -6.63 -22.64
C PHE A 57 -3.66 -6.31 -24.07
N GLU A 58 -4.59 -5.91 -24.95
CA GLU A 58 -4.26 -5.49 -26.31
C GLU A 58 -3.30 -4.30 -26.30
N SER A 59 -3.57 -3.33 -25.44
CA SER A 59 -2.74 -2.13 -25.30
C SER A 59 -1.36 -2.47 -24.76
N LEU A 60 -1.26 -3.42 -23.82
CA LEU A 60 0.02 -3.93 -23.31
C LEU A 60 0.81 -4.65 -24.42
N CYS A 61 0.12 -5.44 -25.24
CA CYS A 61 0.73 -6.13 -26.37
C CYS A 61 1.28 -5.14 -27.39
N LYS A 62 0.49 -4.13 -27.79
CA LYS A 62 0.92 -3.05 -28.69
C LYS A 62 2.17 -2.32 -28.15
N ALA A 63 2.26 -2.15 -26.83
CA ALA A 63 3.40 -1.45 -26.22
C ALA A 63 4.69 -2.29 -26.18
N TRP A 64 4.61 -3.62 -26.09
CA TRP A 64 5.77 -4.45 -25.70
C TRP A 64 6.06 -5.66 -26.59
N ILE A 65 5.07 -6.15 -27.32
CA ILE A 65 5.17 -7.35 -28.13
C ILE A 65 5.06 -6.95 -29.60
N GLU A 66 6.16 -7.06 -30.34
CA GLU A 66 6.14 -6.83 -31.78
C GLU A 66 5.33 -7.93 -32.49
N GLY A 67 4.56 -7.58 -33.53
CA GLY A 67 3.79 -8.52 -34.33
C GLY A 67 2.45 -8.98 -33.73
N THR A 68 1.95 -8.36 -32.65
CA THR A 68 0.67 -8.76 -32.02
C THR A 68 -0.60 -8.39 -32.79
N SER A 69 -0.50 -7.65 -33.89
CA SER A 69 -1.66 -7.36 -34.76
C SER A 69 -2.38 -8.63 -35.22
N ASP A 70 -1.64 -9.72 -35.44
CA ASP A 70 -2.24 -11.01 -35.84
C ASP A 70 -2.59 -11.91 -34.64
N ALA A 71 -1.99 -11.68 -33.48
CA ALA A 71 -2.31 -12.40 -32.25
C ALA A 71 -3.66 -11.97 -31.66
N ILE A 72 -4.02 -10.69 -31.78
CA ILE A 72 -5.32 -10.13 -31.37
C ILE A 72 -6.45 -10.66 -32.28
N LYS A 73 -6.20 -10.84 -33.58
CA LYS A 73 -7.17 -11.43 -34.54
C LYS A 73 -7.58 -12.87 -34.19
N ARG A 74 -6.81 -13.60 -33.37
CA ARG A 74 -7.11 -15.00 -32.97
C ARG A 74 -8.14 -15.12 -31.82
N TRP A 75 -8.78 -14.04 -31.39
CA TRP A 75 -9.80 -14.03 -30.33
C TRP A 75 -11.19 -14.52 -30.80
N ALA A 76 -11.23 -15.52 -31.67
CA ALA A 76 -12.47 -16.12 -32.14
C ALA A 76 -13.22 -16.92 -31.04
N SER A 77 -12.54 -17.32 -29.96
CA SER A 77 -13.17 -18.00 -28.81
C SER A 77 -12.48 -17.66 -27.48
N PRO A 78 -13.18 -17.82 -26.33
CA PRO A 78 -12.58 -17.61 -25.00
C PRO A 78 -11.35 -18.51 -24.74
N ALA A 79 -11.34 -19.72 -25.28
CA ALA A 79 -10.22 -20.65 -25.14
C ALA A 79 -8.99 -20.19 -25.93
N SER A 80 -9.18 -19.71 -27.18
CA SER A 80 -8.08 -19.20 -28.00
C SER A 80 -7.52 -17.90 -27.42
N ALA A 81 -8.38 -17.00 -26.92
CA ALA A 81 -7.96 -15.78 -26.22
C ALA A 81 -7.07 -16.09 -25.02
N ARG A 82 -7.47 -17.05 -24.17
CA ARG A 82 -6.69 -17.47 -23.00
C ARG A 82 -5.33 -18.07 -23.39
N ARG A 83 -5.27 -18.86 -24.46
CA ARG A 83 -4.00 -19.44 -24.96
C ARG A 83 -3.07 -18.35 -25.47
N THR A 84 -3.58 -17.39 -26.25
CA THR A 84 -2.81 -16.24 -26.72
C THR A 84 -2.31 -15.39 -25.57
N GLN A 85 -3.16 -15.08 -24.59
CA GLN A 85 -2.79 -14.31 -23.42
C GLN A 85 -1.67 -15.00 -22.61
N LYS A 86 -1.75 -16.31 -22.39
CA LYS A 86 -0.68 -17.09 -21.75
C LYS A 86 0.62 -17.05 -22.57
N ALA A 87 0.54 -17.19 -23.89
CA ALA A 87 1.72 -17.14 -24.77
C ALA A 87 2.37 -15.75 -24.83
N CYS A 88 1.60 -14.67 -24.75
CA CYS A 88 2.14 -13.32 -24.63
C CYS A 88 2.75 -13.08 -23.24
N ALA A 89 2.09 -13.57 -22.19
CA ALA A 89 2.57 -13.42 -20.82
C ALA A 89 3.96 -14.02 -20.59
N THR A 90 4.29 -15.14 -21.23
CA THR A 90 5.64 -15.73 -21.15
C THR A 90 6.72 -14.88 -21.84
N ARG A 91 6.34 -14.01 -22.78
CA ARG A 91 7.27 -13.09 -23.47
C ARG A 91 7.51 -11.79 -22.71
N LEU A 92 6.57 -11.35 -21.88
CA LEU A 92 6.65 -10.09 -21.11
C LEU A 92 7.93 -10.01 -20.25
N PRO A 93 8.32 -11.05 -19.46
CA PRO A 93 9.56 -11.00 -18.69
C PRO A 93 10.80 -10.68 -19.54
N HIS A 94 10.92 -11.24 -20.74
CA HIS A 94 12.06 -10.98 -21.63
C HIS A 94 12.10 -9.54 -22.13
N LYS A 95 10.94 -8.88 -22.27
CA LYS A 95 10.86 -7.46 -22.64
C LYS A 95 11.11 -6.54 -21.42
N PHE A 96 10.70 -6.92 -20.22
CA PHE A 96 10.85 -6.07 -19.04
C PHE A 96 12.21 -6.17 -18.35
N THR A 97 12.79 -7.37 -18.27
CA THR A 97 14.07 -7.61 -17.57
C THR A 97 15.22 -6.68 -17.98
N PRO A 98 15.46 -6.36 -19.27
CA PRO A 98 16.55 -5.48 -19.65
C PRO A 98 16.26 -3.98 -19.44
N ARG A 99 15.05 -3.60 -19.01
CA ARG A 99 14.61 -2.20 -18.93
C ARG A 99 14.35 -1.79 -17.49
N ASP A 100 14.51 -0.51 -17.19
CA ASP A 100 14.19 0.02 -15.87
C ASP A 100 12.67 0.09 -15.65
N GLY A 101 12.21 -0.18 -14.42
CA GLY A 101 10.79 -0.23 -14.10
C GLY A 101 10.09 1.13 -14.21
N THR A 102 10.84 2.24 -14.19
CA THR A 102 10.25 3.57 -14.38
C THR A 102 9.84 3.77 -15.84
N ARG A 103 10.72 3.39 -16.78
CA ARG A 103 10.43 3.39 -18.21
C ARG A 103 9.32 2.41 -18.54
N VAL A 104 9.37 1.18 -18.02
CA VAL A 104 8.30 0.20 -18.27
C VAL A 104 6.95 0.73 -17.80
N GLY A 105 6.89 1.36 -16.62
CA GLY A 105 5.67 1.98 -16.10
C GLY A 105 5.17 3.15 -16.95
N ARG A 106 6.08 4.04 -17.36
CA ARG A 106 5.75 5.19 -18.21
C ARG A 106 5.21 4.75 -19.57
N ASP A 107 5.88 3.83 -20.24
CA ASP A 107 5.51 3.40 -21.58
C ASP A 107 4.22 2.58 -21.57
N SER A 108 4.00 1.74 -20.54
CA SER A 108 2.72 1.07 -20.33
C SER A 108 1.58 2.08 -20.06
N GLY A 109 1.84 3.10 -19.25
CA GLY A 109 0.89 4.16 -18.92
C GLY A 109 0.44 4.98 -20.12
N LYS A 110 1.34 5.29 -21.07
CA LYS A 110 0.99 5.96 -22.34
C LYS A 110 -0.04 5.18 -23.16
N HIS A 111 -0.07 3.85 -23.00
CA HIS A 111 -1.01 2.96 -23.68
C HIS A 111 -2.23 2.63 -22.79
N GLY A 112 -2.44 3.35 -21.68
CA GLY A 112 -3.59 3.13 -20.79
C GLY A 112 -3.51 1.85 -19.96
N VAL A 113 -2.31 1.26 -19.80
CA VAL A 113 -2.11 0.07 -18.98
C VAL A 113 -1.58 0.47 -17.60
N PRO A 114 -2.34 0.20 -16.51
CA PRO A 114 -1.87 0.48 -15.16
C PRO A 114 -0.59 -0.30 -14.83
N ALA A 115 0.45 0.44 -14.47
CA ALA A 115 1.76 -0.09 -14.18
C ALA A 115 2.44 0.72 -13.08
N ALA A 116 2.95 0.06 -12.06
CA ALA A 116 3.62 0.72 -10.94
C ALA A 116 4.86 -0.06 -10.48
N ARG A 117 5.99 0.65 -10.38
CA ARG A 117 7.21 0.08 -9.80
C ARG A 117 7.03 -0.18 -8.31
N VAL A 118 7.47 -1.35 -7.84
CA VAL A 118 7.57 -1.67 -6.40
C VAL A 118 8.67 -0.82 -5.79
N ARG A 119 8.33 -0.06 -4.75
CA ARG A 119 9.23 0.87 -4.07
C ARG A 119 9.57 0.35 -2.68
N THR A 120 10.81 0.56 -2.25
CA THR A 120 11.19 0.37 -0.85
C THR A 120 10.65 1.52 -0.01
N CYS A 121 10.40 1.28 1.28
CA CYS A 121 9.99 2.33 2.22
C CYS A 121 10.98 3.50 2.21
N GLN A 122 12.28 3.21 2.23
CA GLN A 122 13.33 4.22 2.17
C GLN A 122 13.22 5.11 0.91
N LYS A 123 12.99 4.52 -0.28
CA LYS A 123 12.81 5.29 -1.52
C LYS A 123 11.50 6.08 -1.53
N ARG A 124 10.44 5.60 -0.86
CA ARG A 124 9.16 6.32 -0.76
C ARG A 124 9.25 7.54 0.14
N PHE A 125 9.89 7.41 1.30
CA PHE A 125 9.94 8.44 2.35
C PHE A 125 11.14 9.40 2.23
N ARG A 126 12.11 9.14 1.35
CA ARG A 126 13.20 10.10 1.02
C ARG A 126 12.77 11.25 0.10
N ARG A 127 11.62 11.16 -0.58
CA ARG A 127 11.10 12.27 -1.40
C ARG A 127 10.55 13.34 -0.48
N THR A 128 10.67 14.61 -0.87
CA THR A 128 10.18 15.76 -0.11
C THR A 128 8.70 15.58 0.25
N SER A 129 8.27 16.11 1.39
CA SER A 129 6.91 15.97 1.94
C SER A 129 5.78 16.38 0.98
N SER A 130 6.10 17.14 -0.08
CA SER A 130 5.21 17.48 -1.20
C SER A 130 4.78 16.28 -2.05
N ASP A 131 5.62 15.24 -2.19
CA ASP A 131 5.40 14.08 -3.08
C ASP A 131 4.67 12.91 -2.39
N ILE A 132 4.61 12.92 -1.07
CA ILE A 132 4.05 11.83 -0.26
C ILE A 132 2.54 12.04 -0.01
N GLY A 133 2.01 13.20 -0.43
CA GLY A 133 0.78 13.74 0.14
C GLY A 133 1.00 14.04 1.63
N ALA A 134 0.05 14.65 2.31
CA ALA A 134 0.14 14.93 3.75
C ALA A 134 0.13 13.67 4.65
N MET A 135 0.59 12.52 4.14
CA MET A 135 0.54 11.19 4.75
C MET A 135 1.72 10.90 5.68
N ALA A 136 2.82 11.65 5.58
CA ALA A 136 3.97 11.47 6.47
C ALA A 136 4.64 12.81 6.79
N GLY A 137 5.11 12.94 8.02
CA GLY A 137 5.90 14.08 8.47
C GLY A 137 6.21 13.99 9.96
N ASP A 138 6.68 15.10 10.53
CA ASP A 138 7.16 15.14 11.91
C ASP A 138 6.03 15.47 12.89
N ALA A 139 5.89 14.65 13.93
CA ALA A 139 5.00 14.91 15.07
C ALA A 139 5.78 15.45 16.27
N GLY A 140 5.17 16.36 17.04
CA GLY A 140 5.74 16.97 18.24
C GLY A 140 6.53 18.27 18.02
N ALA A 141 6.43 19.20 18.99
CA ALA A 141 7.06 20.52 18.91
C ALA A 141 8.54 20.53 19.30
N ARG A 142 8.96 19.69 20.26
CA ARG A 142 10.35 19.65 20.79
C ARG A 142 11.19 18.47 20.29
N ASN A 143 10.56 17.32 20.08
CA ASN A 143 11.25 16.10 19.64
C ASN A 143 10.51 15.53 18.41
N ARG A 144 10.80 16.12 17.26
CA ARG A 144 10.18 15.80 15.96
C ARG A 144 10.42 14.34 15.62
N LYS A 145 9.38 13.51 15.76
CA LYS A 145 9.44 12.08 15.38
C LYS A 145 8.69 11.85 14.09
N PRO A 146 9.26 11.10 13.13
CA PRO A 146 8.56 10.79 11.89
C PRO A 146 7.35 9.91 12.21
N ALA A 147 6.19 10.30 11.69
CA ALA A 147 4.94 9.58 11.85
C ALA A 147 4.16 9.52 10.52
N MET A 148 3.37 8.46 10.36
CA MET A 148 2.35 8.41 9.33
C MET A 148 1.12 9.16 9.84
N PHE A 149 0.62 10.09 9.03
CA PHE A 149 -0.57 10.85 9.32
C PHE A 149 -1.79 10.18 8.72
N ARG A 150 -2.93 10.46 9.36
CA ARG A 150 -4.23 9.96 8.92
C ARG A 150 -4.48 10.43 7.48
N PRO A 151 -4.74 9.49 6.54
CA PRO A 151 -5.24 9.84 5.21
C PRO A 151 -6.55 10.61 5.35
N LEU A 152 -6.51 11.93 5.23
CA LEU A 152 -7.72 12.72 5.07
C LEU A 152 -8.02 12.77 3.59
N VAL A 153 -9.11 12.13 3.19
CA VAL A 153 -9.72 12.33 1.88
C VAL A 153 -10.07 13.83 1.81
N SER A 154 -9.27 14.57 1.04
CA SER A 154 -9.54 15.94 0.58
C SER A 154 -10.04 16.94 1.63
N ARG A 155 -9.27 17.18 2.71
CA ARG A 155 -9.40 18.44 3.47
C ARG A 155 -8.19 19.35 3.16
N PRO A 156 -8.39 20.66 2.89
CA PRO A 156 -7.29 21.60 2.74
C PRO A 156 -6.42 21.58 4.00
N MET A 157 -5.11 21.79 3.83
CA MET A 157 -4.00 21.63 4.81
C MET A 157 -4.16 22.34 6.17
N ALA A 158 -5.29 22.98 6.45
CA ALA A 158 -5.47 23.89 7.57
C ALA A 158 -5.41 23.27 8.97
N ASN A 159 -5.51 21.94 9.15
CA ASN A 159 -5.69 21.36 10.50
C ASN A 159 -4.74 20.20 10.91
N LEU A 160 -3.56 20.08 10.30
CA LEU A 160 -2.52 19.15 10.81
C LEU A 160 -1.51 19.82 11.77
N ARG A 161 -1.66 21.12 12.06
CA ARG A 161 -0.95 21.75 13.19
C ARG A 161 -1.53 21.22 14.49
N GLY A 162 -0.77 20.40 15.21
CA GLY A 162 -1.13 20.00 16.58
C GLY A 162 -1.10 18.51 16.89
N LEU A 163 -0.57 17.66 16.00
CA LEU A 163 -0.30 16.27 16.38
C LEU A 163 0.80 16.23 17.44
N ALA A 164 0.35 16.12 18.68
CA ALA A 164 1.21 15.92 19.83
C ALA A 164 2.00 14.62 19.64
N ALA A 165 3.28 14.64 20.04
CA ALA A 165 4.07 13.43 20.13
C ALA A 165 3.35 12.41 21.03
N HIS A 166 3.58 11.12 20.75
CA HIS A 166 3.11 10.06 21.64
C HIS A 166 3.62 10.33 23.06
N PRO A 167 2.74 10.31 24.09
CA PRO A 167 3.20 10.45 25.46
C PRO A 167 4.19 9.33 25.78
N HIS A 168 5.30 9.70 26.41
CA HIS A 168 6.27 8.75 26.93
C HIS A 168 5.92 8.38 28.38
N GLY A 169 5.88 7.09 28.66
CA GLY A 169 5.66 6.56 30.01
C GLY A 169 4.35 7.01 30.66
N TRP A 170 4.41 7.23 31.97
CA TRP A 170 3.26 7.52 32.85
C TRP A 170 2.92 9.02 32.92
N GLY A 171 3.54 9.87 32.09
CA GLY A 171 3.51 11.33 32.24
C GLY A 171 2.16 12.02 32.04
N ARG A 172 1.14 11.33 31.51
CA ARG A 172 -0.25 11.87 31.42
C ARG A 172 -1.17 11.41 32.54
N ILE A 173 -0.75 10.44 33.33
CA ILE A 173 -1.57 9.80 34.37
C ILE A 173 -1.93 10.80 35.48
N PRO A 174 -1.04 11.69 35.96
CA PRO A 174 -1.39 12.73 36.93
C PRO A 174 -2.53 13.65 36.47
N ARG A 175 -2.53 14.07 35.20
CA ARG A 175 -3.62 14.89 34.65
C ARG A 175 -4.94 14.12 34.60
N GLY A 176 -4.90 12.84 34.25
CA GLY A 176 -6.08 11.97 34.24
C GLY A 176 -6.66 11.79 35.65
N LEU A 177 -5.82 11.53 36.64
CA LEU A 177 -6.23 11.39 38.04
C LEU A 177 -6.81 12.69 38.61
N GLY A 178 -6.20 13.84 38.30
CA GLY A 178 -6.76 15.14 38.66
C GLY A 178 -8.14 15.40 38.05
N SER A 179 -8.36 14.99 36.80
CA SER A 179 -9.69 15.07 36.17
C SER A 179 -10.74 14.14 36.78
N MET A 180 -10.31 13.11 37.53
CA MET A 180 -11.20 12.23 38.31
C MET A 180 -11.42 12.74 39.74
N GLY A 181 -10.83 13.88 40.12
CA GLY A 181 -11.03 14.53 41.43
C GLY A 181 -9.97 14.20 42.48
N LEU A 182 -8.85 13.55 42.13
CA LEU A 182 -7.75 13.36 43.08
C LEU A 182 -6.97 14.66 43.29
N THR A 183 -6.60 14.93 44.54
CA THR A 183 -5.74 16.07 44.89
C THR A 183 -4.27 15.80 44.51
N ASP A 184 -3.48 16.86 44.35
CA ASP A 184 -2.05 16.74 44.05
C ASP A 184 -1.29 15.93 45.13
N GLU A 185 -1.75 15.98 46.37
CA GLU A 185 -1.20 15.21 47.49
C GLU A 185 -1.48 13.70 47.33
N GLN A 186 -2.71 13.34 46.97
CA GLN A 186 -3.09 11.95 46.69
C GLN A 186 -2.33 11.41 45.46
N ILE A 187 -2.17 12.22 44.43
CA ILE A 187 -1.40 11.86 43.23
C ILE A 187 0.09 11.71 43.58
N GLY A 188 0.63 12.59 44.43
CA GLY A 188 1.99 12.49 44.95
C GLY A 188 2.22 11.19 45.73
N ALA A 189 1.28 10.79 46.59
CA ALA A 189 1.34 9.54 47.35
C ALA A 189 1.26 8.29 46.45
N LEU A 190 0.55 8.35 45.33
CA LEU A 190 0.57 7.29 44.32
C LEU A 190 1.91 7.26 43.57
N GLY A 191 2.50 8.42 43.32
CA GLY A 191 3.81 8.55 42.70
C GLY A 191 4.94 7.94 43.52
N THR A 192 4.95 8.19 44.84
CA THR A 192 5.95 7.59 45.76
C THR A 192 5.83 6.08 45.88
N ARG A 193 4.64 5.52 45.63
CA ARG A 193 4.38 4.06 45.56
C ARG A 193 4.67 3.45 44.18
N GLY A 194 5.13 4.25 43.21
CA GLY A 194 5.45 3.79 41.86
C GLY A 194 4.22 3.51 40.98
N LEU A 195 3.04 3.98 41.38
CA LEU A 195 1.78 3.76 40.66
C LEU A 195 1.49 4.86 39.61
N CYS A 196 2.20 5.99 39.65
CA CYS A 196 2.16 7.02 38.61
C CYS A 196 3.43 7.89 38.61
N SER A 197 3.56 8.79 37.63
CA SER A 197 4.59 9.83 37.66
C SER A 197 4.24 10.94 38.68
N PRO A 198 5.22 11.59 39.33
CA PRO A 198 4.93 12.70 40.24
C PRO A 198 4.28 13.89 39.50
N PRO A 199 3.42 14.68 40.18
CA PRO A 199 2.80 15.86 39.60
C PRO A 199 3.89 16.85 39.14
N GLY A 200 3.72 17.41 37.95
CA GLY A 200 4.72 18.33 37.36
C GLY A 200 5.86 17.67 36.57
N ALA A 201 5.93 16.33 36.50
CA ALA A 201 6.84 15.61 35.59
C ALA A 201 6.39 15.71 34.12
N GLN A 202 6.27 16.94 33.58
CA GLN A 202 6.37 17.16 32.15
C GLN A 202 7.85 17.23 31.80
N MET A 203 8.48 16.07 31.62
CA MET A 203 9.83 16.07 31.06
C MET A 203 9.78 16.40 29.56
N CYS A 204 10.73 17.25 29.17
CA CYS A 204 11.12 17.74 27.84
C CYS A 204 10.56 17.02 26.61
#